data_AF-A0AAX6EMR5-F1
#
_entry.id   AF-A0AAX6EMR5-F1
#
_cell.length_a   1.000
_cell.length_b   1.000
_cell.length_c   1.000
_cell.angle_alpha   90.00
_cell.angle_beta   90.00
_cell.angle_gamma   90.00
#
_symmetry.space_group_name_H-M   'P 1'
#
loop_
_entity.id
_entity.type
_entity.pdbx_description
1 polymer ?
#
loop_
_entity_poly.entity_id
_entity_poly.type
_entity_poly.pdbx_seq_one_letter_code
_entity_poly.pdbx_strand_id
1 'polypeptide(L)'
;MLSAEGSSRREKREAATAIYELSKFPENRKRVVRAGAVGELARMAGSGSDRAAEVLALLAKTKEGRAEMGRIEGFVRVLVAVVGSGSRRGAESAVAALRLLSHEDGEIGAEAKTAAELVVSYGLAKVSS
;
A
#
# COMPACT_ATOMS: atom_id res chain seq x y z
N MET A 1 -20.50 16.98 -25.15
CA MET A 1 -20.18 16.77 -23.72
C MET A 1 -20.09 15.28 -23.45
N LEU A 2 -18.93 14.67 -23.72
CA LEU A 2 -18.68 13.27 -23.39
C LEU A 2 -18.28 13.20 -21.91
N SER A 3 -19.18 12.64 -21.12
CA SER A 3 -19.08 12.53 -19.68
C SER A 3 -17.79 11.81 -19.29
N ALA A 4 -17.03 12.45 -18.40
CA ALA A 4 -15.96 11.84 -17.64
C ALA A 4 -16.54 10.74 -16.72
N GLU A 5 -16.67 9.52 -17.24
CA GLU A 5 -17.00 8.36 -16.41
C GLU A 5 -15.73 7.91 -15.70
N GLY A 6 -15.63 8.26 -14.42
CA GLY A 6 -14.64 7.66 -13.53
C GLY A 6 -14.78 6.15 -13.58
N SER A 7 -13.66 5.45 -13.79
CA SER A 7 -13.64 4.00 -13.97
C SER A 7 -14.48 3.29 -12.90
N SER A 8 -15.33 2.37 -13.34
CA SER A 8 -16.17 1.53 -12.49
C SER A 8 -15.31 0.80 -11.45
N ARG A 9 -15.90 0.43 -10.31
CA ARG A 9 -15.19 -0.35 -9.27
C ARG A 9 -14.57 -1.64 -9.84
N ARG A 10 -15.22 -2.22 -10.85
CA ARG A 10 -14.73 -3.40 -11.58
C ARG A 10 -13.46 -3.10 -12.35
N GLU A 11 -13.45 -2.05 -13.17
CA GLU A 11 -12.26 -1.67 -13.95
C GLU A 11 -11.09 -1.33 -13.05
N LYS A 12 -11.31 -0.62 -11.93
CA LYS A 12 -10.25 -0.35 -10.94
C LYS A 12 -9.68 -1.63 -10.35
N ARG A 13 -10.53 -2.60 -10.01
CA ARG A 13 -10.09 -3.92 -9.50
C ARG A 13 -9.29 -4.70 -10.54
N GLU A 14 -9.73 -4.70 -11.79
CA GLU A 14 -9.04 -5.38 -12.90
C GLU A 14 -7.68 -4.71 -13.16
N ALA A 15 -7.62 -3.38 -13.16
CA ALA A 15 -6.38 -2.62 -13.28
C ALA A 15 -5.39 -2.92 -12.15
N ALA A 16 -5.82 -2.92 -10.88
CA ALA A 16 -4.97 -3.32 -9.76
C ALA A 16 -4.44 -4.74 -9.91
N THR A 17 -5.25 -5.65 -10.44
CA THR A 17 -4.84 -7.03 -10.68
C THR A 17 -3.77 -7.12 -11.77
N ALA A 18 -3.95 -6.41 -12.88
CA ALA A 18 -2.94 -6.35 -13.94
C ALA A 18 -1.62 -5.73 -13.43
N ILE A 19 -1.69 -4.63 -12.68
CA ILE A 19 -0.51 -3.98 -12.08
C ILE A 19 0.18 -4.92 -11.11
N TYR A 20 -0.57 -5.68 -10.31
CA TYR A 20 -0.02 -6.69 -9.40
C TYR A 20 0.77 -7.76 -10.14
N GLU A 21 0.19 -8.34 -11.20
CA GLU A 21 0.86 -9.37 -12.01
C GLU A 21 2.15 -8.83 -12.62
N LEU A 22 2.13 -7.60 -13.16
CA LEU A 22 3.33 -6.96 -13.68
C LEU A 22 4.38 -6.69 -12.58
N SER A 23 3.95 -6.28 -11.39
CA SER A 23 4.83 -5.90 -10.27
C SER A 23 5.49 -7.09 -9.57
N LYS A 24 5.07 -8.32 -9.85
CA LYS A 24 5.80 -9.53 -9.40
C LYS A 24 7.25 -9.49 -9.89
N PHE A 25 7.46 -8.99 -11.10
CA PHE A 25 8.77 -8.77 -11.72
C PHE A 25 9.41 -7.47 -11.19
N PRO A 26 10.58 -7.53 -10.50
CA PRO A 26 11.22 -6.37 -9.89
C PRO A 26 11.47 -5.18 -10.83
N GLU A 27 11.82 -5.44 -12.09
CA GLU A 27 12.07 -4.46 -13.15
C GLU A 27 10.85 -3.60 -13.47
N ASN A 28 9.65 -4.15 -13.32
CA ASN A 28 8.41 -3.44 -13.62
C ASN A 28 7.98 -2.52 -12.47
N ARG A 29 8.42 -2.80 -11.23
CA ARG A 29 8.04 -2.00 -10.05
C ARG A 29 8.45 -0.54 -10.22
N LYS A 30 9.67 -0.29 -10.71
CA LYS A 30 10.16 1.06 -11.00
C LYS A 30 9.32 1.76 -12.07
N ARG A 31 8.84 1.03 -13.07
CA ARG A 31 7.99 1.58 -14.14
C ARG A 31 6.62 1.99 -13.60
N VAL A 32 6.03 1.18 -12.72
CA VAL A 32 4.76 1.49 -12.03
C VAL A 32 4.90 2.76 -11.18
N VAL A 33 6.00 2.88 -10.43
CA VAL A 33 6.31 4.06 -9.62
C VAL A 33 6.43 5.31 -10.49
N ARG A 34 7.24 5.24 -11.56
CA ARG A 34 7.42 6.36 -12.51
C ARG A 34 6.16 6.74 -13.27
N ALA A 35 5.22 5.80 -13.44
CA ALA A 35 3.91 6.08 -14.03
C ALA A 35 2.96 6.83 -13.06
N GLY A 36 3.41 7.16 -11.84
CA GLY A 36 2.60 7.90 -10.86
C GLY A 36 1.51 7.07 -10.19
N ALA A 37 1.55 5.73 -10.29
CA ALA A 37 0.47 4.87 -9.82
C ALA A 37 0.35 4.79 -8.28
N VAL A 38 1.40 5.17 -7.54
CA VAL A 38 1.47 4.98 -6.07
C VAL A 38 0.32 5.67 -5.33
N GLY A 39 -0.02 6.91 -5.70
CA GLY A 39 -1.09 7.66 -5.06
C GLY A 39 -2.48 7.04 -5.27
N GLU A 40 -2.78 6.64 -6.51
CA GLU A 40 -4.07 6.00 -6.82
C GLU A 40 -4.18 4.62 -6.16
N LEU A 41 -3.08 3.85 -6.12
CA LEU A 41 -3.02 2.58 -5.39
C LEU A 41 -3.26 2.78 -3.88
N ALA A 42 -2.71 3.84 -3.27
CA ALA A 42 -2.97 4.18 -1.87
C ALA A 42 -4.45 4.48 -1.63
N ARG A 43 -5.07 5.30 -2.49
CA ARG A 43 -6.51 5.61 -2.43
C ARG A 43 -7.37 4.35 -2.54
N MET A 44 -7.02 3.46 -3.46
CA MET A 44 -7.71 2.19 -3.66
C MET A 44 -7.55 1.24 -2.47
N ALA A 45 -6.35 1.14 -1.91
CA ALA A 45 -6.08 0.34 -0.72
C ALA A 45 -6.90 0.83 0.48
N GLY A 46 -6.91 2.15 0.73
CA GLY A 46 -7.75 2.77 1.77
C GLY A 46 -9.26 2.60 1.55
N SER A 47 -9.69 2.33 0.32
CA SER A 47 -11.07 2.00 -0.03
C SER A 47 -11.40 0.49 0.06
N GLY A 48 -10.48 -0.32 0.62
CA GLY A 48 -10.66 -1.76 0.82
C GLY A 48 -10.14 -2.67 -0.30
N SER A 49 -9.28 -2.16 -1.20
CA SER A 49 -8.68 -3.00 -2.25
C SER A 49 -7.44 -3.74 -1.74
N ASP A 50 -7.61 -5.01 -1.38
CA ASP A 50 -6.49 -5.91 -1.00
C ASP A 50 -5.40 -5.95 -2.07
N ARG A 51 -5.81 -6.00 -3.34
CA ARG A 51 -4.90 -6.07 -4.48
C ARG A 51 -4.02 -4.83 -4.57
N ALA A 52 -4.57 -3.64 -4.30
CA ALA A 52 -3.79 -2.42 -4.28
C ALA A 52 -2.79 -2.42 -3.11
N ALA A 53 -3.18 -2.92 -1.93
CA ALA A 53 -2.28 -3.08 -0.80
C ALA A 53 -1.12 -4.05 -1.12
N GLU A 54 -1.39 -5.16 -1.81
CA GLU A 54 -0.36 -6.09 -2.29
C GLU A 54 0.62 -5.43 -3.26
N VAL A 55 0.13 -4.59 -4.19
CA VAL A 55 1.01 -3.84 -5.09
C VAL A 55 1.90 -2.88 -4.29
N LEU A 56 1.34 -2.11 -3.37
CA LEU A 56 2.12 -1.19 -2.53
C LEU A 56 3.22 -1.94 -1.75
N ALA A 57 2.91 -3.11 -1.20
CA ALA A 57 3.92 -3.96 -0.54
C ALA A 57 5.05 -4.40 -1.48
N LEU A 58 4.75 -4.67 -2.76
CA LEU A 58 5.77 -4.97 -3.77
C LEU A 58 6.62 -3.73 -4.10
N LEU A 59 6.00 -2.56 -4.27
CA LEU A 59 6.71 -1.32 -4.59
C LEU A 59 7.63 -0.86 -3.45
N ALA A 60 7.21 -1.07 -2.19
CA ALA A 60 8.01 -0.75 -1.00
C ALA A 60 9.33 -1.55 -0.92
N LYS A 61 9.45 -2.67 -1.66
CA LYS A 61 10.73 -3.40 -1.78
C LYS A 61 11.78 -2.65 -2.59
N THR A 62 11.42 -1.54 -3.23
CA THR A 62 12.33 -0.68 -4.01
C THR A 62 12.52 0.66 -3.32
N LYS A 63 13.73 1.21 -3.38
CA LYS A 63 14.04 2.55 -2.83
C LYS A 63 13.17 3.64 -3.47
N GLU A 64 12.99 3.56 -4.79
CA GLU A 64 12.15 4.50 -5.55
C GLU A 64 10.68 4.45 -5.09
N GLY A 65 10.14 3.25 -4.86
CA GLY A 65 8.78 3.09 -4.36
C GLY A 65 8.61 3.69 -2.96
N ARG A 66 9.54 3.46 -2.04
CA ARG A 66 9.48 4.03 -0.69
C ARG A 66 9.62 5.55 -0.70
N ALA A 67 10.49 6.09 -1.54
CA ALA A 67 10.63 7.53 -1.72
C ALA A 67 9.31 8.17 -2.21
N GLU A 68 8.61 7.57 -3.18
CA GLU A 68 7.30 8.10 -3.61
C GLU A 68 6.23 7.97 -2.53
N MET A 69 6.22 6.88 -1.76
CA MET A 69 5.30 6.74 -0.61
C MET A 69 5.53 7.83 0.44
N GLY A 70 6.80 8.17 0.69
CA GLY A 70 7.20 9.27 1.59
C GLY A 70 6.73 10.65 1.16
N ARG A 71 6.45 10.86 -0.13
CA ARG A 71 5.90 12.12 -0.64
C ARG A 71 4.39 12.22 -0.51
N ILE A 72 3.70 11.12 -0.22
CA ILE A 72 2.25 11.10 -0.08
C ILE A 72 1.91 11.38 1.37
N GLU A 73 1.26 12.53 1.61
CA GLU A 73 0.80 12.91 2.94
C GLU A 73 -0.16 11.86 3.51
N GLY A 74 0.06 11.46 4.76
CA GLY A 74 -0.79 10.49 5.45
C GLY A 74 -0.70 9.06 4.91
N PHE A 75 0.31 8.71 4.11
CA PHE A 75 0.45 7.36 3.56
C PHE A 75 0.50 6.27 4.63
N VAL A 76 1.21 6.50 5.75
CA VAL A 76 1.26 5.56 6.88
C VAL A 76 -0.13 5.35 7.49
N ARG A 77 -0.93 6.42 7.62
CA ARG A 77 -2.31 6.32 8.13
C ARG A 77 -3.19 5.47 7.23
N VAL A 78 -3.01 5.55 5.90
CA VAL A 78 -3.71 4.68 4.95
C VAL A 78 -3.35 3.22 5.20
N LEU A 79 -2.06 2.89 5.36
CA LEU A 79 -1.65 1.52 5.65
C LEU A 79 -2.18 1.03 7.00
N VAL A 80 -2.16 1.85 8.04
CA VAL A 80 -2.74 1.53 9.35
C VAL A 80 -4.24 1.25 9.24
N ALA A 81 -4.98 2.06 8.48
CA ALA A 81 -6.40 1.83 8.23
C ALA A 81 -6.62 0.49 7.52
N VAL A 82 -5.82 0.15 6.50
CA VAL A 82 -5.88 -1.15 5.80
C VAL A 82 -5.63 -2.31 6.76
N VAL A 83 -4.72 -2.18 7.73
CA VAL A 83 -4.53 -3.20 8.76
C VAL A 83 -5.77 -3.36 9.65
N GLY A 84 -6.38 -2.25 10.06
CA GLY A 84 -7.49 -2.25 11.01
C GLY A 84 -8.83 -2.71 10.43
N SER A 85 -9.11 -2.33 9.18
CA SER A 85 -10.41 -2.56 8.52
C SER A 85 -10.34 -3.41 7.24
N GLY A 86 -9.14 -3.77 6.78
CA GLY A 86 -8.96 -4.58 5.58
C GLY A 86 -9.14 -6.08 5.82
N SER A 87 -9.10 -6.87 4.75
CA SER A 87 -9.08 -8.33 4.88
C SER A 87 -7.74 -8.80 5.47
N ARG A 88 -7.66 -10.07 5.89
CA ARG A 88 -6.41 -10.68 6.33
C ARG A 88 -5.27 -10.47 5.33
N ARG A 89 -5.54 -10.60 4.01
CA ARG A 89 -4.53 -10.44 2.96
C ARG A 89 -4.09 -8.98 2.79
N GLY A 90 -5.05 -8.05 2.82
CA GLY A 90 -4.77 -6.63 2.78
C GLY A 90 -3.94 -6.19 3.99
N ALA A 91 -4.28 -6.67 5.18
CA ALA A 91 -3.57 -6.39 6.42
C ALA A 91 -2.14 -6.95 6.41
N GLU A 92 -1.93 -8.21 6.02
CA GLU A 92 -0.59 -8.81 5.89
C GLU A 92 0.29 -8.00 4.93
N SER A 93 -0.27 -7.55 3.80
CA SER A 93 0.43 -6.72 2.82
C SER A 93 0.77 -5.32 3.36
N ALA A 94 -0.18 -4.67 4.05
CA ALA A 94 0.03 -3.37 4.65
C ALA A 94 1.09 -3.42 5.76
N VAL A 95 1.10 -4.47 6.59
CA VAL A 95 2.17 -4.71 7.58
C VAL A 95 3.52 -4.89 6.92
N ALA A 96 3.60 -5.64 5.83
CA ALA A 96 4.83 -5.81 5.08
C ALA A 96 5.35 -4.46 4.53
N ALA A 97 4.46 -3.62 4.00
CA ALA A 97 4.82 -2.28 3.55
C ALA A 97 5.30 -1.38 4.71
N LEU A 98 4.59 -1.36 5.85
CA LEU A 98 4.97 -0.59 7.04
C LEU A 98 6.36 -0.99 7.54
N ARG A 99 6.66 -2.28 7.63
CA ARG A 99 7.99 -2.78 8.04
C ARG A 99 9.10 -2.32 7.10
N LEU A 100 8.85 -2.29 5.80
CA LEU A 100 9.84 -1.82 4.84
C LEU A 100 10.06 -0.31 4.94
N LEU A 101 9.01 0.45 5.27
CA LEU A 101 9.09 1.89 5.48
C LEU A 101 9.76 2.24 6.82
N SER A 102 9.62 1.44 7.87
CA SER A 102 10.26 1.70 9.17
C SER A 102 11.79 1.68 9.15
N HIS A 103 12.38 1.20 8.05
CA HIS A 103 13.82 1.23 7.80
C HIS A 103 14.25 2.45 6.95
N GLU A 104 13.33 3.29 6.51
CA GLU A 104 13.68 4.54 5.85
C GLU A 104 14.02 5.62 6.89
N ASP A 105 14.91 6.51 6.52
CA ASP A 105 15.20 7.70 7.31
C ASP A 105 14.12 8.77 7.09
N GLY A 106 13.92 9.62 8.10
CA GLY A 106 12.99 10.74 8.05
C GLY A 106 11.60 10.45 8.62
N GLU A 107 10.67 11.37 8.35
CA GLU A 107 9.36 11.40 9.00
C GLU A 107 8.53 10.14 8.72
N ILE A 108 8.45 9.70 7.46
CA ILE A 108 7.70 8.48 7.11
C ILE A 108 8.24 7.24 7.82
N GLY A 109 9.57 7.15 8.00
CA GLY A 109 10.19 6.01 8.66
C GLY A 109 9.90 5.96 10.16
N ALA A 110 9.99 7.12 10.82
CA ALA A 110 9.61 7.26 12.22
C ALA A 110 8.12 6.93 12.43
N GLU A 111 7.24 7.47 11.59
CA GLU A 111 5.79 7.23 11.66
C GLU A 111 5.46 5.75 11.39
N ALA A 112 6.10 5.14 10.38
CA ALA A 112 5.93 3.73 10.04
C ALA A 112 6.45 2.80 11.14
N LYS A 113 7.54 3.17 11.84
CA LYS A 113 8.08 2.39 12.96
C LYS A 113 7.08 2.32 14.11
N THR A 114 6.57 3.48 14.55
CA THR A 114 5.55 3.54 15.60
C THR A 114 4.29 2.77 15.19
N ALA A 115 3.85 2.92 13.94
CA ALA A 115 2.71 2.17 13.42
C ALA A 115 2.95 0.65 13.41
N ALA A 116 4.13 0.20 12.96
CA ALA A 116 4.46 -1.22 12.89
C ALA A 116 4.51 -1.86 14.29
N GLU A 117 5.07 -1.17 15.29
CA GLU A 117 5.10 -1.61 16.69
C GLU A 117 3.68 -1.76 17.26
N LEU A 118 2.82 -0.75 17.05
CA LEU A 118 1.42 -0.77 17.50
C LEU A 118 0.62 -1.89 16.83
N VAL A 119 0.84 -2.11 15.52
CA VAL A 119 0.15 -3.18 14.79
C VAL A 119 0.60 -4.56 15.27
N VAL A 120 1.88 -4.75 15.60
CA VAL A 120 2.36 -6.02 16.19
C VAL A 120 1.72 -6.24 17.57
N SER A 121 1.66 -5.23 18.43
CA SER A 121 1.03 -5.36 19.74
C SER A 121 -0.48 -5.63 19.65
N TYR A 122 -1.19 -5.00 18.71
CA TYR A 122 -2.63 -5.24 18.48
C TYR A 122 -2.92 -6.56 17.76
N GLY A 123 -2.04 -7.00 16.85
CA GLY A 123 -2.16 -8.28 16.14
C GLY A 123 -2.05 -9.48 17.08
N LEU A 124 -1.21 -9.40 18.12
CA LEU A 124 -1.15 -10.40 19.18
C LEU A 124 -2.48 -10.52 19.95
N ALA A 125 -3.19 -9.41 20.15
CA ALA A 125 -4.47 -9.41 20.87
C ALA A 125 -5.62 -10.07 20.08
N LYS A 126 -5.63 -10.01 18.74
CA LYS A 126 -6.66 -10.65 17.89
C LYS A 126 -6.38 -12.13 17.58
N VAL A 127 -5.14 -12.61 17.74
CA VAL A 127 -4.78 -14.02 17.50
C VAL A 127 -5.00 -14.88 18.76
N SER A 128 -5.06 -14.26 19.95
CA SER A 128 -5.30 -14.93 21.23
C SER A 128 -6.76 -14.93 21.71
N SER A 129 -7.71 -14.46 20.89
CA SER A 129 -9.16 -14.48 21.17
C SER A 129 -9.92 -15.33 20.16
#